data_AF-A0A2E8RPB1-F1
#
_entry.id   AF-A0A2E8RPB1-F1
#
_cell.length_a   1.000
_cell.length_b   1.000
_cell.length_c   1.000
_cell.angle_alpha   90.00
_cell.angle_beta   90.00
_cell.angle_gamma   90.00
#
_symmetry.space_group_name_H-M   'P 1'
#
loop_
_entity.id
_entity.type
_entity.pdbx_description
1 polymer ?
#
loop_
_entity_poly.entity_id
_entity_poly.type
_entity_poly.pdbx_seq_one_letter_code
_entity_poly.pdbx_strand_id
1 'polypeptide(L)' 'MGIVLMRSTTSHAFTKLMRQSFPEQTKTLELNTFLLNYVLSNPLVNVALMSLQSIEDVEWTNTVSDRISDRLDLKAFH' A
#
# COMPACT_ATOMS: atom_id res chain seq x y z
N MET A 1 -21.70 0.66 5.40
CA MET A 1 -20.79 -0.14 6.25
C MET A 1 -19.40 0.00 5.64
N GLY A 2 -18.43 0.46 6.41
CA GLY A 2 -17.06 0.63 5.95
C GLY A 2 -16.17 -0.54 6.32
N ILE A 3 -15.24 -0.90 5.45
CA ILE A 3 -14.22 -1.90 5.73
C ILE A 3 -13.02 -1.18 6.35
N VAL A 4 -12.59 -1.67 7.51
CA VAL A 4 -11.30 -1.32 8.11
C VAL A 4 -10.33 -2.42 7.71
N LEU A 5 -9.23 -2.05 7.04
CA LEU A 5 -8.20 -2.99 6.63
C LEU A 5 -6.91 -2.71 7.38
N MET A 6 -6.33 -3.72 8.00
CA MET A 6 -5.00 -3.63 8.60
C MET A 6 -3.98 -4.28 7.68
N ARG A 7 -2.90 -3.55 7.36
CA ARG A 7 -1.74 -4.08 6.65
C ARG A 7 -0.49 -3.84 7.47
N SER A 8 0.19 -4.92 7.86
CA SER A 8 1.52 -4.84 8.44
C SER A 8 2.53 -4.59 7.32
N THR A 9 3.10 -3.39 7.28
CA THR A 9 4.27 -3.05 6.45
C THR A 9 5.58 -3.30 7.18
N THR A 10 5.54 -3.39 8.51
CA THR A 10 6.72 -3.51 9.40
C THR A 10 7.58 -4.74 9.13
N SER A 11 6.99 -5.90 8.83
CA SER A 11 7.77 -7.13 8.63
C SER A 11 8.51 -7.17 7.30
N HIS A 12 8.17 -6.29 6.34
CA HIS A 12 8.65 -6.34 4.95
C HIS A 12 8.46 -7.71 4.26
N ALA A 13 7.69 -8.63 4.85
CA ALA A 13 7.59 -10.00 4.38
C ALA A 13 6.98 -10.06 2.98
N PHE A 14 5.95 -9.25 2.74
CA PHE A 14 5.28 -9.17 1.44
C PHE A 14 6.20 -8.59 0.36
N THR A 15 6.90 -7.49 0.63
CA THR A 15 7.79 -6.87 -0.37
C THR A 15 8.98 -7.76 -0.69
N LYS A 16 9.53 -8.45 0.32
CA LYS A 16 10.56 -9.48 0.12
C LYS A 16 10.05 -10.64 -0.74
N LEU A 17 8.88 -11.17 -0.43
CA LEU A 17 8.25 -12.24 -1.21
C LEU A 17 8.04 -11.82 -2.67
N MET A 18 7.46 -10.64 -2.90
CA MET A 18 7.21 -10.14 -4.25
C MET A 18 8.50 -9.96 -5.05
N ARG A 19 9.56 -9.43 -4.44
CA ARG A 19 10.87 -9.29 -5.09
C ARG A 19 11.52 -10.63 -5.41
N GLN A 20 11.30 -11.64 -4.58
CA GLN A 20 11.81 -12.99 -4.83
C GLN A 20 11.04 -13.71 -5.94
N SER A 21 9.71 -13.61 -5.94
CA SER A 21 8.85 -14.32 -6.90
C SER A 21 8.76 -13.63 -8.27
N PHE A 22 8.86 -12.29 -8.31
CA PHE A 22 8.67 -11.47 -9.51
C PHE A 22 9.76 -10.39 -9.62
N PRO A 23 11.05 -10.78 -9.72
CA PRO A 23 12.17 -9.85 -9.61
C PRO A 23 12.17 -8.78 -10.71
N GLU A 24 11.90 -9.15 -11.96
CA GLU A 24 11.93 -8.20 -13.09
C GLU A 24 10.77 -7.19 -13.02
N GLN A 25 9.57 -7.63 -12.62
CA GLN A 25 8.40 -6.79 -12.52
C GLN A 25 8.48 -5.81 -11.34
N THR A 26 9.23 -6.17 -10.30
CA THR A 26 9.34 -5.37 -9.07
C THR A 26 10.62 -4.53 -9.00
N LYS A 27 11.51 -4.64 -9.99
CA LYS A 27 12.83 -3.99 -10.02
C LYS A 27 12.78 -2.47 -9.88
N THR A 28 11.79 -1.84 -10.51
CA THR A 28 11.60 -0.38 -10.49
C THR A 28 10.33 0.04 -9.75
N LEU A 29 9.60 -0.92 -9.17
CA LEU A 29 8.32 -0.66 -8.53
C LEU A 29 8.51 -0.43 -7.03
N GLU A 30 8.07 0.73 -6.55
CA GLU A 30 7.93 0.97 -5.12
C GLU A 30 6.71 0.25 -4.56
N LEU A 31 6.94 -1.01 -4.16
CA LEU A 31 5.89 -1.95 -3.73
C LEU A 31 5.09 -1.45 -2.52
N ASN A 32 5.72 -0.74 -1.59
CA ASN A 32 5.05 -0.20 -0.42
C ASN A 32 4.04 0.89 -0.81
N THR A 33 4.47 1.83 -1.66
CA THR A 33 3.62 2.90 -2.20
C THR A 33 2.48 2.32 -3.03
N PHE A 34 2.80 1.37 -3.91
CA PHE A 34 1.81 0.69 -4.75
C PHE A 34 0.74 -0.01 -3.90
N LEU A 35 1.16 -0.77 -2.89
CA LEU A 35 0.24 -1.52 -2.03
C LEU A 35 -0.68 -0.60 -1.22
N LEU A 36 -0.14 0.49 -0.65
CA LEU A 36 -0.95 1.44 0.12
C LEU A 36 -1.98 2.12 -0.78
N ASN A 37 -1.58 2.55 -1.98
CA ASN A 37 -2.50 3.12 -2.95
C ASN A 37 -3.55 2.10 -3.41
N TYR A 38 -3.18 0.85 -3.67
CA TYR A 38 -4.14 -0.21 -4.00
C TYR A 38 -5.21 -0.39 -2.93
N VAL A 39 -4.82 -0.46 -1.65
CA VAL A 39 -5.76 -0.57 -0.53
C VAL A 39 -6.70 0.63 -0.48
N LEU A 40 -6.15 1.84 -0.57
CA LEU A 40 -6.91 3.08 -0.49
C LEU A 40 -7.71 3.41 -1.76
N SER A 41 -7.54 2.63 -2.82
CA SER A 41 -8.33 2.74 -4.06
C SER A 41 -9.64 1.96 -4.00
N ASN A 42 -9.80 1.08 -3.01
CA ASN A 42 -11.04 0.35 -2.81
C ASN A 42 -12.08 1.29 -2.17
N PRO A 43 -13.20 1.60 -2.86
CA PRO A 43 -14.22 2.53 -2.34
C PRO A 43 -14.93 2.02 -1.07
N LEU A 44 -14.80 0.72 -0.76
CA LEU A 44 -15.35 0.13 0.46
C LEU A 44 -14.41 0.26 1.67
N VAL A 45 -13.14 0.60 1.44
CA VAL A 45 -12.16 0.80 2.51
C VAL A 45 -12.24 2.24 2.99
N ASN A 46 -12.68 2.42 4.24
CA ASN A 46 -12.76 3.74 4.86
C ASN A 46 -11.52 4.07 5.70
N VAL A 47 -10.85 3.04 6.22
CA VAL A 47 -9.68 3.20 7.10
C VAL A 47 -8.66 2.13 6.76
N ALA A 48 -7.41 2.55 6.51
CA ALA A 48 -6.25 1.67 6.43
C ALA A 48 -5.43 1.82 7.71
N LEU A 49 -5.39 0.77 8.53
CA LEU A 49 -4.56 0.70 9.74
C LEU A 49 -3.17 0.21 9.37
N MET A 50 -2.17 1.03 9.68
CA MET A 50 -0.76 0.76 9.41
C MET A 50 -0.02 0.55 10.73
N SER A 51 0.76 -0.51 10.80
CA SER A 51 1.75 -0.66 11.88
C SER A 51 3.02 0.07 11.43
N LEU A 52 3.49 1.00 12.24
CA LEU A 52 4.64 1.87 11.95
C LEU A 52 5.62 1.77 13.12
N GLN A 53 6.93 1.86 12.87
CA GLN A 53 7.96 1.70 13.91
C GLN A 53 8.72 3.00 14.20
N SER A 54 8.61 4.00 13.33
CA SER A 54 9.29 5.28 13.50
C SER A 54 8.41 6.47 13.09
N ILE A 55 8.90 7.68 13.34
CA ILE A 55 8.22 8.92 12.92
C ILE A 55 8.30 9.08 11.40
N GLU A 56 9.42 8.69 10.80
CA GLU A 56 9.63 8.73 9.35
C GLU A 56 8.61 7.84 8.62
N ASP A 57 8.26 6.68 9.20
CA ASP A 57 7.20 5.81 8.68
C ASP A 57 5.83 6.52 8.69
N VAL A 58 5.54 7.35 9.70
CA VAL A 58 4.31 8.14 9.79
C VAL A 58 4.27 9.22 8.72
N GLU A 59 5.34 9.99 8.59
CA GLU A 59 5.45 11.05 7.59
C GLU A 59 5.35 10.50 6.16
N TRP A 60 6.03 9.39 5.89
CA TRP A 60 5.94 8.68 4.62
C TRP A 60 4.51 8.19 4.35
N THR A 61 3.88 7.55 5.34
CA THR A 61 2.51 7.02 5.18
C THR A 61 1.51 8.12 4.87
N ASN A 62 1.59 9.25 5.58
CA ASN A 62 0.74 10.42 5.34
C ASN A 62 0.98 10.99 3.93
N THR A 63 2.25 11.16 3.55
CA THR A 63 2.62 11.68 2.23
C THR A 63 2.06 10.79 1.12
N VAL A 64 2.14 9.46 1.26
CA VAL A 64 1.60 8.52 0.26
C VAL A 64 0.08 8.46 0.31
N SER A 65 -0.54 8.55 1.48
CA SER A 65 -2.00 8.57 1.59
C SER A 65 -2.60 9.80 0.93
N ASP A 66 -1.95 10.96 0.98
CA ASP A 66 -2.45 12.21 0.41
C ASP A 66 -2.34 12.27 -1.12
N ARG A 67 -1.54 11.38 -1.73
CA ARG A 67 -1.37 11.28 -3.18
C ARG A 67 -2.53 10.55 -3.84
N ILE A 68 -3.70 11.21 -3.87
CA ILE A 68 -4.93 10.69 -4.49
C ILE A 68 -4.72 10.42 -5.99
N SER A 69 -3.82 11.15 -6.66
CA SER A 69 -3.44 10.92 -8.06
C SER A 69 -2.86 9.53 -8.33
N ASP A 70 -2.30 8.89 -7.31
CA ASP A 70 -1.65 7.58 -7.42
C ASP A 70 -2.63 6.43 -7.15
N ARG A 71 -3.92 6.75 -6.89
CA ARG A 71 -4.98 5.75 -6.73
C ARG A 71 -5.26 5.05 -8.05
N LEU A 72 -5.53 3.77 -7.94
CA LEU A 72 -5.81 2.87 -9.04
C LEU A 72 -7.31 2.85 -9.33
N ASP A 73 -7.69 2.79 -10.60
CA ASP A 73 -9.07 2.50 -10.96
C ASP A 73 -9.34 0.99 -10.84
N LEU A 74 -9.70 0.53 -9.64
CA LEU A 74 -9.98 -0.88 -9.40
C LEU A 74 -11.18 -1.40 -10.19
N LYS A 75 -12.10 -0.53 -10.64
CA LYS A 75 -13.26 -0.96 -11.44
C LYS A 75 -12.83 -1.48 -12.82
N ALA A 76 -11.73 -0.99 -13.36
CA ALA A 76 -11.20 -1.46 -14.64
C ALA A 76 -10.61 -2.89 -14.59
N PHE A 77 -10.39 -3.44 -13.39
CA PHE A 77 -9.81 -4.77 -13.16
C PHE A 77 -10.82 -5.80 -12.64
N HIS A 78 -12.10 -5.43 -12.50
CA HIS A 78 -13.21 -6.30 -12.11
C HIS A 78 -14.09 -6.63 -13.31
#